data_AF-A0A967WPB3-F1
#
_entry.id   AF-A0A967WPB3-F1
#
_cell.length_a   1.000
_cell.length_b   1.000
_cell.length_c   1.000
_cell.angle_alpha   90.00
_cell.angle_beta   90.00
_cell.angle_gamma   90.00
#
_symmetry.space_group_name_H-M   'P 1'
#
loop_
_entity.id
_entity.type
_entity.pdbx_description
1 polymer ?
#
loop_
_entity_poly.entity_id
_entity_poly.type
_entity_poly.pdbx_seq_one_letter_code
_entity_poly.pdbx_strand_id
1 'polypeptide(L)' 'MKLRQLILAVAAVAVGATSLLVTSAHAQAKEQYFPLLTFRTGPYAPSGAPWANGFVDYFKLVNLKGGINGVRIAWEECET' A
#
# COMPACT_ATOMS: atom_id res chain seq x y z
N MET A 1 -12.21 -41.34 -30.76
CA MET A 1 -10.93 -41.03 -30.07
C MET A 1 -10.39 -39.65 -30.40
N LYS A 2 -10.40 -39.21 -31.67
CA LYS A 2 -9.93 -37.87 -32.09
C LYS A 2 -10.64 -36.69 -31.41
N LEU A 3 -11.96 -36.77 -31.20
CA LEU A 3 -12.72 -35.68 -30.57
C LEU A 3 -12.37 -35.48 -29.09
N ARG A 4 -12.15 -36.56 -28.33
CA ARG A 4 -11.66 -36.48 -26.93
C ARG A 4 -10.27 -35.87 -26.86
N GLN A 5 -9.38 -36.23 -27.79
CA GLN A 5 -8.03 -35.67 -27.85
C GLN A 5 -8.04 -34.18 -28.22
N LEU A 6 -8.94 -33.76 -29.12
CA LEU A 6 -9.16 -32.35 -29.45
C LEU A 6 -9.69 -31.55 -28.26
N ILE A 7 -10.68 -32.09 -27.52
CA ILE A 7 -11.21 -31.44 -26.32
C ILE A 7 -10.13 -31.29 -25.24
N LEU A 8 -9.31 -32.31 -25.03
CA LEU A 8 -8.20 -32.27 -24.07
C LEU A 8 -7.11 -31.26 -24.49
N ALA A 9 -6.80 -31.16 -25.78
CA ALA A 9 -5.83 -30.20 -26.29
C ALA A 9 -6.32 -28.75 -26.12
N VAL A 10 -7.60 -28.48 -26.43
CA VAL A 10 -8.20 -27.16 -26.25
C VAL A 10 -8.23 -26.77 -24.77
N ALA A 11 -8.58 -27.70 -23.88
CA ALA A 11 -8.57 -27.46 -22.44
C ALA A 11 -7.15 -27.13 -21.91
N ALA A 12 -6.13 -27.84 -22.38
CA ALA A 12 -4.74 -27.57 -22.01
C ALA A 12 -4.27 -26.18 -22.47
N VAL A 13 -4.63 -25.77 -23.69
CA VAL A 13 -4.33 -24.43 -24.22
C VAL A 13 -5.09 -23.35 -23.45
N ALA A 14 -6.36 -23.58 -23.07
CA ALA A 14 -7.15 -22.62 -22.31
C ALA A 14 -6.54 -22.35 -20.91
N VAL A 15 -6.07 -23.38 -20.22
CA VAL A 15 -5.39 -23.24 -18.91
C VAL A 15 -4.00 -22.60 -19.07
N GLY A 16 -3.28 -22.92 -20.14
CA GLY A 16 -2.00 -22.28 -20.45
C GLY A 16 -2.12 -20.81 -20.89
N ALA A 17 -3.24 -20.42 -21.48
CA ALA A 17 -3.50 -19.03 -21.85
C ALA A 17 -3.84 -18.15 -20.63
N THR A 18 -4.46 -18.72 -19.58
CA THR A 18 -4.77 -17.97 -18.35
C THR A 18 -3.54 -17.50 -17.58
N SER A 19 -2.39 -18.18 -17.67
CA SER A 19 -1.14 -17.72 -17.04
C SER A 19 -0.50 -16.53 -17.77
N LEU A 20 -0.79 -16.33 -19.06
CA LEU A 20 -0.37 -15.14 -19.82
C LEU A 20 -1.24 -13.91 -19.54
N LEU A 21 -2.41 -14.10 -18.91
CA LEU A 21 -3.32 -13.04 -18.48
C LEU A 21 -3.11 -12.62 -17.02
N VAL A 22 -2.20 -13.28 -16.29
CA VAL A 22 -1.76 -12.79 -14.99
C VAL A 22 -0.97 -11.53 -15.24
N THR A 23 -1.64 -10.39 -15.14
CA THR A 23 -0.97 -9.10 -15.07
C THR A 23 -0.01 -9.16 -13.89
N SER A 24 1.25 -8.80 -14.13
CA SER A 24 2.22 -8.62 -13.05
C SER A 24 1.56 -7.73 -12.00
N ALA A 25 1.35 -8.25 -10.79
CA ALA A 25 0.95 -7.43 -9.67
C ALA A 25 1.98 -6.31 -9.57
N HIS A 26 1.57 -5.08 -9.88
CA HIS A 26 2.48 -3.94 -9.86
C HIS A 26 3.07 -3.89 -8.46
N ALA A 27 4.39 -4.03 -8.37
CA ALA A 27 5.14 -3.81 -7.15
C ALA A 27 5.11 -2.31 -6.84
N GLN A 28 3.95 -1.81 -6.44
CA GLN A 28 3.82 -0.54 -5.76
C GLN A 28 4.63 -0.67 -4.47
N ALA A 29 5.42 0.34 -4.13
CA ALA A 29 5.99 0.44 -2.79
C ALA A 29 4.83 0.24 -1.81
N LYS A 30 4.91 -0.82 -0.98
CA LYS A 30 3.86 -1.13 -0.03
C LYS A 30 3.97 -0.08 1.06
N GLU A 31 3.33 1.06 0.83
CA GLU A 31 3.26 2.18 1.74
C GLU A 31 1.85 2.28 2.30
N GLN A 32 1.76 2.45 3.61
CA GLN A 32 0.52 2.69 4.32
C GLN A 32 0.39 4.20 4.52
N TYR A 33 -0.50 4.81 3.76
CA TYR A 33 -0.67 6.25 3.76
C TYR A 33 -1.58 6.71 4.91
N PHE A 34 -1.13 7.72 5.65
CA PHE A 34 -1.92 8.40 6.69
C PHE A 34 -1.90 9.92 6.46
N PRO A 35 -3.06 10.57 6.26
CA PRO A 35 -3.12 12.02 6.26
C PRO A 35 -2.97 12.53 7.70
N LEU A 36 -2.00 13.40 7.95
CA LEU A 36 -1.79 14.00 9.27
C LEU A 36 -2.50 15.34 9.33
N LEU A 37 -3.71 15.36 9.88
CA LEU A 37 -4.52 16.57 10.04
C LEU A 37 -3.99 17.39 11.22
N THR A 38 -3.36 18.52 10.93
CA THR A 38 -2.65 19.34 11.90
C THR A 38 -3.30 20.72 12.07
N PHE A 39 -3.12 21.30 13.25
CA PHE A 39 -3.61 22.64 13.61
C PHE A 39 -2.48 23.41 14.30
N ARG A 40 -1.35 23.54 13.61
CA ARG A 40 -0.14 24.25 14.08
C ARG A 40 -0.34 25.76 14.11
N THR A 41 -1.40 26.27 13.51
CA THR A 41 -1.73 27.70 13.47
C THR A 41 -3.04 28.02 14.21
N GLY A 42 -3.26 29.31 14.48
CA GLY A 42 -4.46 29.78 15.18
C GLY A 42 -4.45 29.62 16.71
N PRO A 43 -5.60 29.83 17.38
CA PRO A 43 -5.69 29.85 18.85
C PRO A 43 -5.31 28.54 19.54
N TYR A 44 -5.42 27.42 18.83
CA TYR A 44 -5.11 26.07 19.33
C TYR A 44 -3.69 25.59 18.94
N ALA A 45 -2.89 26.43 18.27
CA ALA A 45 -1.50 26.12 17.90
C ALA A 45 -0.63 25.58 19.05
N PRO A 46 -0.72 26.09 20.30
CA PRO A 46 0.13 25.60 21.40
C PRO A 46 -0.07 24.11 21.72
N SER A 47 -1.27 23.55 21.48
CA SER A 47 -1.53 22.12 21.64
C SER A 47 -1.33 21.34 20.34
N GLY A 48 -1.54 21.95 19.18
CA GLY A 48 -1.42 21.29 17.86
C GLY A 48 0.02 21.01 17.45
N ALA A 49 0.93 21.99 17.63
CA ALA A 49 2.34 21.83 17.28
C ALA A 49 3.03 20.63 17.98
N PRO A 50 2.91 20.41 19.31
CA PRO A 50 3.52 19.26 19.96
C PRO A 50 2.86 17.94 19.55
N TRP A 51 1.53 17.92 19.31
CA TRP A 51 0.82 16.75 18.81
C TRP A 51 1.36 16.30 17.45
N ALA A 52 1.46 17.25 16.50
CA ALA A 52 1.90 16.98 15.14
C ALA A 52 3.37 16.50 15.10
N ASN A 53 4.25 17.15 15.86
CA ASN A 53 5.64 16.73 15.98
C ASN A 53 5.78 15.32 16.56
N GLY A 54 5.03 15.02 17.62
CA GLY A 54 5.03 13.69 18.24
C GLY A 54 4.57 12.58 17.30
N PHE A 55 3.52 12.84 16.51
CA PHE A 55 3.04 11.89 15.50
C PHE A 55 4.05 11.63 14.39
N VAL A 56 4.65 12.68 13.85
CA VAL A 56 5.69 12.57 12.80
C VAL A 56 6.90 11.78 13.30
N ASP A 57 7.37 12.08 14.51
CA ASP A 57 8.52 11.37 15.09
C ASP A 57 8.20 9.90 15.40
N TYR A 58 6.96 9.61 15.81
CA TYR A 58 6.50 8.23 15.96
C TYR A 58 6.47 7.48 14.62
N PHE A 59 5.95 8.08 13.55
CA PHE A 59 5.95 7.45 12.22
C PHE A 59 7.37 7.17 11.71
N LYS A 60 8.31 8.11 11.91
CA LYS A 60 9.73 7.89 11.62
C LYS A 60 10.27 6.70 12.41
N LEU A 61 10.00 6.61 13.71
CA LEU A 61 10.43 5.50 14.55
C LEU A 61 9.87 4.15 14.07
N VAL A 62 8.57 4.10 13.74
CA VAL A 62 7.94 2.86 13.22
C VAL A 62 8.58 2.44 11.90
N ASN A 63 8.85 3.38 11.01
CA ASN A 63 9.53 3.11 9.75
C ASN A 63 10.98 2.62 9.93
N LEU A 64 11.71 3.18 10.91
CA LEU A 64 13.04 2.69 11.28
C LEU A 64 12.99 1.25 11.84
N LYS A 65 11.88 0.86 12.47
CA LYS A 65 11.64 -0.49 12.98
C LYS A 65 11.08 -1.47 11.94
N GLY A 66 11.10 -1.10 10.66
CA GLY A 66 10.62 -1.96 9.56
C GLY A 66 9.15 -1.76 9.20
N GLY A 67 8.49 -0.74 9.73
CA GLY A 67 7.10 -0.41 9.40
C GLY A 67 6.09 -1.31 10.10
N ILE A 68 4.83 -1.21 9.68
CA ILE A 68 3.73 -2.02 10.21
C ILE A 68 3.63 -3.28 9.35
N ASN A 69 3.89 -4.47 9.92
CA ASN A 69 3.91 -5.73 9.17
C ASN A 69 4.82 -5.71 7.92
N GLY A 70 5.95 -5.00 7.99
CA GLY A 70 6.88 -4.84 6.86
C GLY A 70 6.47 -3.77 5.83
N VAL A 71 5.40 -3.01 6.09
CA VAL A 71 4.88 -1.94 5.23
C VAL A 71 5.27 -0.60 5.82
N ARG A 72 5.96 0.25 5.05
CA ARG A 72 6.36 1.58 5.53
C ARG A 72 5.16 2.50 5.61
N ILE A 73 5.16 3.40 6.58
CA ILE A 73 4.21 4.49 6.69
C ILE A 73 4.64 5.62 5.76
N ALA A 74 3.71 6.13 4.96
CA ALA A 74 3.82 7.40 4.26
C ALA A 74 2.81 8.38 4.86
N TRP A 75 3.17 9.66 4.95
CA TRP A 75 2.26 10.67 5.45
C TRP A 75 2.46 11.99 4.71
N GLU A 76 1.36 12.73 4.61
CA GLU A 76 1.35 14.14 4.21
C GLU A 76 0.74 14.93 5.37
N GLU A 77 1.33 16.08 5.66
CA GLU A 77 0.79 16.98 6.67
C GLU A 77 -0.23 17.90 6.00
N CYS A 78 -1.46 17.91 6.53
CA CYS A 78 -2.53 18.78 6.09
C CYS A 78 -2.90 19.73 7.24
N GLU A 79 -2.50 20.99 7.13
CA GLU A 79 -2.85 22.04 8.09
C GLU A 79 -4.30 22.50 7.88
N THR A 80 -5.03 22.76 8.97
CA THR A 80 -6.42 23.23 8.99
C THR A 80 -6.57 24.67 9.44
#